data_AF-A0A965UX84-F1
#
_entry.id   AF-A0A965UX84-F1
#
_cell.length_a   1.000
_cell.length_b   1.000
_cell.length_c   1.000
_cell.angle_alpha   90.00
_cell.angle_beta   90.00
_cell.angle_gamma   90.00
#
_symmetry.space_group_name_H-M   'P 1'
#
loop_
_entity.id
_entity.type
_entity.pdbx_description
1 polymer ?
#
loop_
_entity_poly.entity_id
_entity_poly.type
_entity_poly.pdbx_seq_one_letter_code
_entity_poly.pdbx_strand_id
1 'polypeptide(L)'
;MYWVAEDAAVTQSGTTYDNMTLMPKQAGVLSRITRLAMQQTSPDIEQLVRNDIAQQLALGIDLAVINGSGSNGQPLGILQTPLASSAQTVALTSNTFANLDKLIDMETQVDILNALNGSLYYLTNARVIGFLKTLK
;
A
#
# COMPACT_ATOMS: atom_id res chain seq x y z
N MET A 1 -21.45 20.78 14.74
CA MET A 1 -21.75 22.09 15.36
C MET A 1 -22.23 23.00 14.24
N TYR A 2 -23.44 23.55 14.37
CA TYR A 2 -23.97 24.51 13.40
C TYR A 2 -23.99 25.89 14.04
N TRP A 3 -23.47 26.88 13.32
CA TRP A 3 -23.73 28.28 13.63
C TRP A 3 -25.12 28.61 13.11
N VAL A 4 -26.02 29.00 14.01
CA VAL A 4 -27.42 29.25 13.68
C VAL A 4 -27.75 30.69 14.06
N ALA A 5 -28.51 31.37 13.20
CA ALA A 5 -28.97 32.73 13.46
C ALA A 5 -30.01 32.75 14.59
N GLU A 6 -30.21 33.92 15.20
CA GLU A 6 -31.31 34.18 16.13
C GLU A 6 -32.65 33.76 15.47
N ASP A 7 -33.36 32.81 16.09
CA ASP A 7 -34.65 32.25 15.65
C ASP A 7 -34.65 31.17 14.54
N ALA A 8 -33.50 30.55 14.23
CA ALA A 8 -33.48 29.37 13.36
C ALA A 8 -33.31 28.04 14.13
N ALA A 9 -34.02 27.00 13.69
CA ALA A 9 -33.91 25.67 14.27
C ALA A 9 -32.55 25.02 13.93
N VAL A 10 -31.89 24.43 14.92
CA VAL A 10 -30.62 23.72 14.73
C VAL A 10 -30.88 22.40 14.01
N THR A 11 -30.30 22.21 12.82
CA THR A 11 -30.33 20.93 12.10
C THR A 11 -29.58 19.86 12.89
N GLN A 12 -30.10 18.63 12.95
CA GLN A 12 -29.42 17.53 13.61
C GLN A 12 -28.18 17.09 12.81
N SER A 13 -27.00 17.03 13.45
CA SER A 13 -25.82 16.42 12.84
C SER A 13 -25.96 14.90 12.88
N GLY A 14 -26.06 14.26 11.72
CA GLY A 14 -25.95 12.81 11.58
C GLY A 14 -24.48 12.39 11.43
N THR A 15 -24.05 11.35 12.15
CA THR A 15 -22.74 10.72 11.95
C THR A 15 -22.82 9.77 10.76
N THR A 16 -21.99 9.97 9.75
CA THR A 16 -21.80 9.01 8.66
C THR A 16 -20.82 7.91 9.08
N TYR A 17 -21.21 6.66 8.86
CA TYR A 17 -20.34 5.49 9.03
C TYR A 17 -20.01 4.94 7.64
N ASP A 18 -18.74 4.62 7.41
CA ASP A 18 -18.30 3.88 6.23
C ASP A 18 -17.85 2.48 6.65
N ASN A 19 -18.15 1.49 5.82
CA ASN A 19 -17.86 0.08 6.07
C ASN A 19 -16.95 -0.46 4.98
N MET A 20 -15.69 -0.70 5.32
CA MET A 20 -14.77 -1.45 4.45
C MET A 20 -15.01 -2.95 4.58
N THR A 21 -15.56 -3.58 3.55
CA THR A 21 -15.69 -5.04 3.47
C THR A 21 -14.39 -5.65 2.95
N LEU A 22 -13.78 -6.55 3.73
CA LEU A 22 -12.61 -7.32 3.32
C LEU A 22 -13.07 -8.72 2.87
N MET A 23 -12.78 -9.08 1.62
CA MET A 23 -13.05 -10.41 1.08
C MET A 23 -11.74 -11.21 0.96
N PRO A 24 -11.65 -12.43 1.52
CA PRO A 24 -10.46 -13.25 1.39
C PRO A 24 -10.24 -13.65 -0.07
N LYS A 25 -9.01 -13.46 -0.56
CA LYS A 25 -8.57 -13.88 -1.90
C LYS A 25 -7.54 -15.01 -1.76
N GLN A 26 -7.54 -15.93 -2.73
CA GLN A 26 -6.60 -17.06 -2.74
C GLN A 26 -5.45 -16.77 -3.70
N ALA A 27 -4.21 -16.99 -3.23
CA ALA A 27 -3.01 -16.93 -4.04
C ALA A 27 -2.40 -18.34 -4.16
N GLY A 28 -1.90 -18.69 -5.34
CA GLY A 28 -1.30 -19.99 -5.61
C GLY A 28 -0.06 -19.84 -6.49
N VAL A 29 0.98 -20.62 -6.17
CA VAL A 29 2.22 -20.70 -6.94
C VAL A 29 2.42 -22.16 -7.33
N LEU A 30 2.73 -22.41 -8.61
CA LEU A 30 2.96 -23.76 -9.12
C LEU A 30 4.36 -23.83 -9.73
N SER A 31 5.19 -24.71 -9.18
CA SER A 31 6.49 -25.07 -9.76
C SER A 31 6.46 -26.53 -10.20
N ARG A 32 7.09 -26.84 -11.34
CA ARG A 32 7.13 -28.19 -11.90
C ARG A 32 8.56 -28.72 -11.86
N ILE A 33 8.74 -29.82 -11.14
CA ILE A 33 10.01 -30.54 -11.07
C ILE A 33 9.89 -31.80 -11.96
N THR A 34 10.90 -32.10 -12.76
CA THR A 34 10.92 -33.31 -13.59
C THR A 34 11.35 -34.52 -12.76
N ARG A 35 10.85 -35.71 -13.10
CA ARG A 35 11.16 -36.96 -12.38
C ARG A 35 12.65 -37.30 -12.39
N LEU A 36 13.33 -37.02 -13.50
CA LEU A 36 14.78 -37.23 -13.62
C LEU A 36 15.56 -36.24 -12.74
N ALA A 37 15.13 -34.98 -12.67
CA ALA A 37 15.71 -34.02 -11.74
C ALA A 37 15.53 -34.50 -10.29
N MET A 38 14.33 -34.94 -9.90
CA MET A 38 14.09 -35.49 -8.55
C MET A 38 14.97 -36.71 -8.20
N GLN A 39 15.36 -37.51 -9.19
CA GLN A 39 16.19 -38.71 -8.97
C GLN A 39 17.69 -38.42 -9.00
N GLN A 40 18.13 -37.43 -9.77
CA GLN A 40 19.55 -37.10 -9.93
C GLN A 40 20.04 -36.00 -9.00
N THR A 41 19.14 -35.28 -8.34
CA THR A 41 19.51 -34.15 -7.48
C THR A 41 19.40 -34.49 -6.00
N SER A 42 20.34 -33.94 -5.23
CA SER A 42 20.38 -34.10 -3.78
C SER A 42 19.12 -33.49 -3.14
N PRO A 43 18.81 -33.83 -1.87
CA PRO A 43 17.69 -33.24 -1.11
C PRO A 43 17.61 -31.69 -1.13
N ASP A 44 18.70 -31.02 -1.53
CA ASP A 44 18.82 -29.58 -1.61
C ASP A 44 17.92 -28.94 -2.68
N ILE A 45 17.56 -29.64 -3.76
CA ILE A 45 16.72 -29.05 -4.81
C ILE A 45 15.27 -28.90 -4.37
N GLU A 46 14.74 -29.82 -3.56
CA GLU A 46 13.40 -29.64 -3.01
C GLU A 46 13.35 -28.44 -2.05
N GLN A 47 14.37 -28.26 -1.21
CA GLN A 47 14.48 -27.09 -0.34
C GLN A 47 14.64 -25.80 -1.14
N LEU A 48 15.43 -25.81 -2.22
CA LEU A 48 15.59 -24.67 -3.11
C LEU A 48 14.25 -24.26 -3.74
N VAL A 49 13.50 -25.22 -4.29
CA VAL A 49 12.19 -24.96 -4.90
C VAL A 49 11.18 -24.50 -3.86
N ARG A 50 11.20 -25.05 -2.64
CA ARG A 50 10.33 -24.59 -1.54
C ARG A 50 10.65 -23.14 -1.15
N ASN A 51 11.92 -22.79 -1.06
CA ASN A 51 12.35 -21.43 -0.74
C ASN A 51 11.97 -20.45 -1.85
N ASP A 52 12.13 -20.83 -3.12
CA ASP A 52 11.71 -20.03 -4.27
C ASP A 52 10.19 -19.79 -4.28
N ILE A 53 9.38 -20.84 -4.05
CA ILE A 53 7.92 -20.72 -3.94
C ILE A 53 7.53 -19.78 -2.80
N ALA A 54 8.17 -19.90 -1.63
CA ALA A 54 7.90 -19.02 -0.50
C ALA A 54 8.24 -17.56 -0.80
N GLN A 55 9.38 -17.30 -1.46
CA GLN A 55 9.78 -15.95 -1.87
C GLN A 55 8.84 -15.36 -2.92
N GLN A 56 8.45 -16.13 -3.93
CA GLN A 56 7.52 -15.68 -4.96
C GLN A 56 6.15 -15.35 -4.38
N LEU A 57 5.65 -16.18 -3.45
CA LEU A 57 4.39 -15.90 -2.76
C LEU A 57 4.49 -14.62 -1.92
N ALA A 58 5.57 -14.44 -1.17
CA ALA A 58 5.79 -13.23 -0.36
C ALA A 58 5.79 -11.96 -1.23
N LEU A 59 6.59 -11.95 -2.30
CA LEU A 59 6.66 -10.81 -3.23
C LEU A 59 5.31 -10.54 -3.93
N GLY A 60 4.59 -11.59 -4.30
CA GLY A 60 3.28 -11.47 -4.91
C GLY A 60 2.24 -10.87 -3.97
N ILE A 61 2.26 -11.27 -2.69
CA ILE A 61 1.39 -10.70 -1.65
C ILE A 61 1.74 -9.23 -1.42
N ASP A 62 3.03 -8.89 -1.26
CA ASP A 62 3.45 -7.50 -1.01
C ASP A 62 3.03 -6.57 -2.16
N LEU A 63 3.22 -6.99 -3.41
CA LEU A 63 2.78 -6.22 -4.58
C LEU A 63 1.26 -6.05 -4.61
N ALA A 64 0.51 -7.11 -4.29
CA ALA A 64 -0.95 -7.06 -4.30
C ALA A 64 -1.53 -6.18 -3.19
N VAL A 65 -0.89 -6.13 -2.02
CA VAL A 65 -1.29 -5.23 -0.92
C VAL A 65 -0.94 -3.77 -1.24
N ILE A 66 0.17 -3.52 -1.93
CA ILE A 66 0.58 -2.15 -2.28
C ILE A 66 -0.22 -1.61 -3.48
N ASN A 67 -0.27 -2.35 -4.60
CA ASN A 67 -0.85 -1.92 -5.87
C ASN A 67 -1.65 -3.04 -6.56
N GLY A 68 -2.54 -3.70 -5.80
CA GLY A 68 -3.46 -4.70 -6.34
C GLY A 68 -4.67 -4.07 -7.00
N SER A 69 -4.97 -4.49 -8.23
CA SER A 69 -6.04 -3.94 -9.08
C SER A 69 -7.46 -4.09 -8.53
N GLY A 70 -7.67 -4.91 -7.49
CA GLY A 70 -9.00 -5.31 -7.02
C GLY A 70 -9.78 -6.17 -8.02
N SER A 71 -9.17 -6.52 -9.16
CA SER A 71 -9.77 -7.32 -10.24
C SER A 71 -9.00 -8.63 -10.45
N ASN A 72 -9.59 -9.57 -11.20
CA ASN A 72 -8.98 -10.86 -11.53
C ASN A 72 -8.51 -11.67 -10.32
N GLY A 73 -9.24 -11.59 -9.21
CA GLY A 73 -8.92 -12.32 -7.97
C GLY A 73 -7.80 -11.70 -7.14
N GLN A 74 -7.24 -10.56 -7.54
CA GLN A 74 -6.27 -9.81 -6.74
C GLN A 74 -6.99 -8.97 -5.67
N PRO A 75 -6.43 -8.81 -4.46
CA PRO A 75 -6.93 -7.84 -3.50
C PRO A 75 -6.78 -6.42 -4.04
N LEU A 76 -7.57 -5.48 -3.51
CA LEU A 76 -7.43 -4.06 -3.79
C LEU A 76 -6.28 -3.51 -2.95
N GLY A 77 -5.26 -2.96 -3.60
CA GLY A 77 -4.09 -2.41 -2.94
C GLY A 77 -4.37 -1.05 -2.30
N ILE A 78 -3.54 -0.67 -1.32
CA ILE A 78 -3.67 0.62 -0.62
C ILE A 78 -3.56 1.81 -1.58
N LEU A 79 -2.74 1.72 -2.63
CA LEU A 79 -2.60 2.79 -3.64
C LEU A 79 -3.83 2.95 -4.53
N GLN A 80 -4.67 1.92 -4.64
CA GLN A 80 -5.87 1.91 -5.50
C GLN A 80 -7.15 1.98 -4.69
N THR A 81 -7.07 1.94 -3.36
CA THR A 81 -8.20 2.13 -2.47
C THR A 81 -8.65 3.59 -2.53
N PRO A 82 -9.92 3.89 -2.87
CA PRO A 82 -10.44 5.25 -2.80
C PRO A 82 -10.43 5.71 -1.34
N LEU A 83 -9.45 6.51 -0.95
CA LEU A 83 -9.41 7.10 0.38
C LEU A 83 -10.41 8.26 0.41
N ALA A 84 -11.31 8.25 1.40
CA ALA A 84 -12.49 9.13 1.51
C ALA A 84 -12.19 10.65 1.57
N SER A 85 -10.93 11.02 1.71
CA SER A 85 -10.48 12.40 1.73
C SER A 85 -9.03 12.43 1.29
N SER A 86 -8.80 12.84 0.04
CA SER A 86 -7.55 13.43 -0.46
C SER A 86 -6.27 13.10 0.33
N ALA A 87 -5.93 11.82 0.50
CA ALA A 87 -4.52 11.45 0.45
C ALA A 87 -4.13 11.78 -0.98
N GLN A 88 -3.82 13.07 -1.19
CA GLN A 88 -3.41 13.60 -2.46
C GLN A 88 -2.33 12.64 -2.90
N THR A 89 -2.58 11.93 -3.99
CA THR A 89 -1.49 11.52 -4.85
C THR A 89 -0.77 12.84 -5.10
N VAL A 90 0.27 13.15 -4.33
CA VAL A 90 1.14 14.28 -4.61
C VAL A 90 1.73 13.86 -5.93
N ALA A 91 1.13 14.33 -7.01
CA ALA A 91 1.51 13.97 -8.35
C ALA A 91 2.92 14.51 -8.49
N LEU A 92 3.92 13.62 -8.40
CA LEU A 92 5.30 13.93 -8.75
C LEU A 92 5.36 14.11 -10.27
N THR A 93 4.80 15.22 -10.77
CA THR A 93 5.08 15.69 -12.13
C THR A 93 6.42 16.38 -12.12
N SER A 94 7.48 15.66 -11.77
CA SER A 94 8.90 15.92 -12.06
C SER A 94 9.81 15.21 -11.06
N ASN A 95 10.85 14.60 -11.58
CA ASN A 95 11.90 13.85 -10.91
C ASN A 95 12.85 14.74 -10.08
N THR A 96 12.33 15.70 -9.34
CA THR A 96 13.13 16.70 -8.63
C THR A 96 12.61 16.87 -7.21
N PHE A 97 13.06 15.98 -6.31
CA PHE A 97 13.30 16.46 -4.95
C PHE A 97 14.54 17.34 -5.07
N ALA A 98 14.37 18.67 -5.04
CA ALA A 98 15.50 19.57 -4.82
C ALA A 98 15.90 19.50 -3.33
N ASN A 99 14.90 19.41 -2.45
CA ASN A 99 15.00 19.42 -0.99
C ASN A 99 13.91 18.52 -0.36
N LEU A 100 13.93 18.36 0.97
CA LEU A 100 12.96 17.57 1.75
C LEU A 100 11.54 18.18 1.80
N ASP A 101 11.31 19.34 1.20
CA ASP A 101 10.04 20.09 1.26
C ASP A 101 8.81 19.27 0.89
N LYS A 102 8.93 18.33 -0.04
CA LYS A 102 7.82 17.45 -0.45
C LYS A 102 7.50 16.35 0.54
N LEU A 103 8.47 15.91 1.35
CA LEU A 103 8.21 14.99 2.47
C LEU A 103 7.49 15.72 3.60
N ILE A 104 7.87 16.98 3.86
CA ILE A 104 7.21 17.85 4.84
C ILE A 104 5.79 18.17 4.41
N ASP A 105 5.56 18.52 3.13
CA ASP A 105 4.22 18.75 2.58
C ASP A 105 3.34 17.50 2.76
N MET A 106 3.86 16.30 2.51
CA MET A 106 3.14 15.06 2.75
C MET A 106 2.74 14.86 4.22
N GLU A 107 3.65 15.13 5.17
CA GLU A 107 3.34 15.07 6.60
C GLU A 107 2.28 16.10 7.00
N THR A 108 2.38 17.32 6.47
CA THR A 108 1.43 18.41 6.73
C THR A 108 0.04 18.06 6.20
N GLN A 109 -0.07 17.45 5.03
CA GLN A 109 -1.35 16.99 4.47
C GLN A 109 -1.97 15.85 5.32
N VAL A 110 -1.15 14.96 5.87
CA VAL A 110 -1.63 13.91 6.79
C VAL A 110 -2.15 14.50 8.09
N ASP A 111 -1.53 15.58 8.60
CA ASP A 111 -2.01 16.31 9.77
C ASP A 111 -3.32 17.08 9.50
N ILE A 112 -3.46 17.71 8.33
CA ILE A 112 -4.73 18.34 7.89
C ILE A 112 -5.88 17.33 7.90
N LEU A 113 -5.61 16.08 7.53
CA LEU A 113 -6.58 14.99 7.58
C LEU A 113 -6.75 14.35 8.97
N ASN A 114 -6.12 14.92 10.01
CA ASN A 114 -6.11 14.41 11.38
C ASN A 114 -5.64 12.95 11.50
N ALA A 115 -4.76 12.53 10.59
CA ALA A 115 -4.23 11.17 10.54
C ALA A 115 -2.77 11.08 11.01
N LEU A 116 -2.16 12.18 11.44
CA LEU A 116 -0.81 12.23 12.00
C LEU A 116 -0.79 11.79 13.47
N ASN A 117 -1.23 10.57 13.75
CA ASN A 117 -1.23 10.01 15.10
C ASN A 117 -0.70 8.57 15.09
N GLY A 118 0.18 8.25 16.04
CA GLY A 118 0.78 6.91 16.19
C GLY A 118 2.09 6.72 15.44
N SER A 119 2.35 5.48 14.99
CA SER A 119 3.60 5.08 14.35
C SER A 119 3.44 5.08 12.82
N LEU A 120 3.78 6.20 12.17
CA LEU A 120 3.74 6.33 10.71
C LEU A 120 5.11 5.97 10.10
N TYR A 121 5.09 5.33 8.94
CA TYR A 121 6.30 4.97 8.19
C TYR A 121 6.14 5.30 6.71
N TYR A 122 7.26 5.70 6.08
CA TYR A 122 7.31 5.89 4.63
C TYR A 122 7.54 4.56 3.91
N LEU A 123 6.68 4.24 2.94
CA LEU A 123 6.87 3.12 2.03
C LEU A 123 7.41 3.65 0.70
N THR A 124 8.64 3.25 0.35
CA THR A 124 9.31 3.71 -0.88
C THR A 124 10.07 2.56 -1.54
N ASN A 125 10.35 2.68 -2.85
CA ASN A 125 11.22 1.74 -3.55
C ASN A 125 12.71 2.14 -3.41
N ALA A 126 13.62 1.18 -3.64
CA ALA A 126 15.06 1.41 -3.52
C ALA A 126 15.58 2.57 -4.39
N ARG A 127 14.92 2.84 -5.52
CA ARG A 127 15.25 3.98 -6.40
C ARG A 127 15.00 5.32 -5.72
N VAL A 128 13.84 5.49 -5.06
CA VAL A 128 13.52 6.72 -4.32
C VAL A 128 14.47 6.87 -3.13
N ILE A 129 14.78 5.80 -2.39
CA ILE A 129 15.76 5.85 -1.29
C ILE A 129 17.15 6.28 -1.80
N GLY A 130 17.61 5.73 -2.91
CA GLY A 130 18.88 6.11 -3.53
C GLY A 130 18.91 7.59 -3.90
N PHE A 131 17.81 8.11 -4.44
CA PHE A 131 17.67 9.52 -4.77
C PHE A 131 17.61 10.41 -3.53
N LEU A 132 16.84 10.03 -2.49
CA LEU A 132 16.77 10.76 -1.22
C LEU A 132 18.13 10.88 -0.53
N LYS A 133 19.00 9.87 -0.65
CA LYS A 133 20.38 9.92 -0.13
C LYS A 133 21.30 10.88 -0.88
N THR A 134 20.94 11.28 -2.09
CA THR A 134 21.74 12.24 -2.90
C THR A 134 21.36 13.70 -2.66
N LEU A 135 20.27 13.94 -1.91
CA LEU A 135 19.88 15.27 -1.49
C LEU A 135 20.92 15.83 -0.51
N LYS A 136 21.25 17.11 -0.68
CA LYS A 136 22.22 17.84 0.15
C LYS A 136 21.51 18.70 1.17
#